data_AF-A0A4D9DH79-F1
#
_entry.id   AF-A0A4D9DH79-F1
#
_cell.length_a   1.000
_cell.length_b   1.000
_cell.length_c   1.000
_cell.angle_alpha   90.00
_cell.angle_beta   90.00
_cell.angle_gamma   90.00
#
_symmetry.space_group_name_H-M   'P 1'
#
loop_
_entity.id
_entity.type
_entity.pdbx_description
1 polymer ?
#
loop_
_entity_poly.entity_id
_entity_poly.type
_entity_poly.pdbx_seq_one_letter_code
_entity_poly.pdbx_strand_id
1 'polypeptide(L)'
;MGPCSAHELYIRAFQMLSEFPPDEKVIRYFLDKTLTSRLGIRMLAIHHLALHEEKPDFVGIICTRLSPKKIIEKWVDFARRLCEHKYGNAPRVRINGHVAARFPFIPMPLDYILPELLKNAMRATMESHLDTPYNVPDIVITIANNDIDLIIRISDRGGGIPHEHLEKVTDYHFTTAESSAQDPRMNTLFGNMVDMVNSGQSGPMHGFGFGLPTSRAYAEYLGGSLRIQSLQGIGTDVYLRLKHIDGKEESFRI
;
A
#
# COMPACT_ATOMS: atom_id res chain seq x y z
N MET A 1 -6.07 19.71 -18.62
CA MET A 1 -5.79 18.28 -18.89
C MET A 1 -4.50 17.93 -18.16
N GLY A 2 -4.61 17.34 -16.96
CA GLY A 2 -3.45 16.98 -16.15
C GLY A 2 -2.72 15.77 -16.75
N PRO A 3 -1.40 15.62 -16.55
CA PRO A 3 -0.67 14.45 -17.00
C PRO A 3 -1.19 13.22 -16.25
N CYS A 4 -1.97 12.40 -16.95
CA CYS A 4 -2.30 11.04 -16.51
C CYS A 4 -0.99 10.34 -16.19
N SER A 5 -0.81 9.90 -14.94
CA SER A 5 0.46 9.33 -14.53
C SER A 5 0.71 8.08 -15.39
N ALA A 6 1.93 7.83 -15.86
CA ALA A 6 2.21 6.64 -16.69
C ALA A 6 1.73 5.32 -16.04
N HIS A 7 1.57 5.32 -14.71
CA HIS A 7 0.96 4.23 -13.96
C HIS A 7 -0.52 3.98 -14.31
N GLU A 8 -1.33 5.02 -14.49
CA GLU A 8 -2.73 4.90 -14.91
C GLU A 8 -2.88 4.44 -16.36
N LEU A 9 -1.97 4.85 -17.25
CA LEU A 9 -1.94 4.38 -18.63
C LEU A 9 -1.64 2.88 -18.72
N TYR A 10 -0.71 2.36 -17.91
CA TYR A 10 -0.45 0.92 -17.82
C TYR A 10 -1.67 0.15 -17.29
N ILE A 11 -2.37 0.69 -16.29
CA ILE A 11 -3.57 0.04 -15.75
C ILE A 11 -4.69 0.00 -16.80
N ARG A 12 -4.94 1.10 -17.51
CA ARG A 12 -5.98 1.15 -18.55
C ARG A 12 -5.66 0.29 -19.76
N ALA A 13 -4.42 0.32 -20.24
CA ALA A 13 -3.98 -0.53 -21.34
C ALA A 13 -4.11 -2.02 -20.97
N PHE A 14 -3.91 -2.37 -19.71
CA PHE A 14 -4.05 -3.73 -19.23
C PHE A 14 -5.50 -4.18 -19.03
N GLN A 15 -6.42 -3.31 -18.59
CA GLN A 15 -7.86 -3.63 -18.55
C GLN A 15 -8.39 -4.07 -19.92
N MET A 16 -7.86 -3.50 -21.00
CA MET A 16 -8.18 -3.93 -22.36
C MET A 16 -7.54 -5.29 -22.73
N LEU A 17 -6.40 -5.64 -22.13
CA LEU A 17 -5.72 -6.93 -22.38
C LEU A 17 -6.33 -8.08 -21.58
N SER A 18 -6.99 -7.81 -20.45
CA SER A 18 -7.74 -8.83 -19.69
C SER A 18 -9.03 -9.29 -20.39
N GLU A 19 -9.48 -8.60 -21.45
CA GLU A 19 -10.58 -9.05 -22.31
C GLU A 19 -10.14 -10.16 -23.28
N PHE A 20 -8.85 -10.34 -23.49
CA PHE A 20 -8.28 -11.51 -24.15
C PHE A 20 -7.91 -12.55 -23.07
N PRO A 21 -7.88 -13.85 -23.37
CA PRO A 21 -7.53 -14.86 -22.37
C PRO A 21 -6.04 -15.27 -22.45
N PRO A 22 -5.06 -14.49 -21.95
CA PRO A 22 -3.80 -15.07 -21.52
C PRO A 22 -4.00 -15.85 -20.22
N ASP A 23 -3.15 -16.85 -20.02
CA ASP A 23 -3.00 -17.54 -18.73
C ASP A 23 -2.74 -16.50 -17.62
N GLU A 24 -3.58 -16.51 -16.57
CA GLU A 24 -3.52 -15.60 -15.43
C GLU A 24 -2.12 -15.60 -14.76
N LYS A 25 -1.41 -16.73 -14.82
CA LYS A 25 -0.04 -16.85 -14.33
C LYS A 25 0.95 -16.04 -15.18
N VAL A 26 0.77 -16.03 -16.50
CA VAL A 26 1.62 -15.27 -17.42
C VAL A 26 1.42 -13.77 -17.21
N ILE A 27 0.16 -13.35 -17.05
CA ILE A 27 -0.21 -11.97 -16.71
C ILE A 27 0.48 -11.53 -15.43
N ARG A 28 0.33 -12.33 -14.37
CA ARG A 28 0.88 -12.02 -13.06
C ARG A 28 2.39 -11.93 -13.10
N TYR A 29 3.05 -12.91 -13.72
CA TYR A 29 4.50 -12.90 -13.90
C TYR A 29 4.98 -11.66 -14.67
N PHE A 30 4.29 -11.30 -15.76
CA PHE A 30 4.59 -10.11 -16.54
C PHE A 30 4.45 -8.84 -15.70
N LEU A 31 3.34 -8.66 -14.98
CA LEU A 31 3.10 -7.49 -14.14
C LEU A 31 4.13 -7.39 -13.01
N ASP A 32 4.41 -8.49 -12.31
CA ASP A 32 5.42 -8.52 -11.25
C ASP A 32 6.79 -8.10 -11.82
N LYS A 33 7.22 -8.65 -12.95
CA LYS A 33 8.48 -8.28 -13.60
C LYS A 33 8.51 -6.84 -14.08
N THR A 34 7.47 -6.36 -14.75
CA THR A 34 7.43 -5.00 -15.30
C THR A 34 7.38 -3.96 -14.19
N LEU A 35 6.54 -4.17 -13.16
CA LEU A 35 6.40 -3.22 -12.05
C LEU A 35 7.67 -3.17 -11.19
N THR A 36 8.28 -4.31 -10.89
CA THR A 36 9.53 -4.36 -10.11
C THR A 36 10.71 -3.75 -10.88
N SER A 37 10.84 -4.06 -12.18
CA SER A 37 11.85 -3.45 -13.05
C SER A 37 11.68 -1.93 -13.14
N ARG A 38 10.43 -1.46 -13.26
CA ARG A 38 10.11 -0.02 -13.24
C ARG A 38 10.49 0.64 -11.91
N LEU A 39 10.22 -0.02 -10.78
CA LEU A 39 10.65 0.47 -9.47
C LEU A 39 12.17 0.58 -9.39
N GLY A 40 12.90 -0.46 -9.80
CA GLY A 40 14.37 -0.48 -9.82
C GLY A 40 14.98 0.64 -10.68
N ILE A 41 14.52 0.78 -11.93
CA ILE A 41 14.96 1.86 -12.84
C ILE A 41 14.68 3.24 -12.23
N ARG A 42 13.51 3.43 -11.63
CA ARG A 42 13.14 4.69 -10.98
C ARG A 42 14.00 4.97 -9.76
N MET A 43 14.30 3.96 -8.95
CA MET A 43 15.20 4.09 -7.80
C MET A 43 16.59 4.54 -8.25
N LEU A 44 17.17 3.91 -9.28
CA LEU A 44 18.48 4.31 -9.84
C LEU A 44 18.48 5.75 -10.38
N ALA A 45 17.49 6.08 -11.21
CA ALA A 45 17.40 7.40 -11.83
C ALA A 45 17.24 8.50 -10.77
N ILE A 46 16.34 8.31 -9.80
CA ILE A 46 16.13 9.28 -8.73
C ILE A 46 17.33 9.33 -7.79
N HIS A 47 18.00 8.21 -7.52
CA HIS A 47 19.25 8.21 -6.76
C HIS A 47 20.30 9.10 -7.43
N HIS A 48 20.53 8.92 -8.74
CA HIS A 48 21.48 9.75 -9.50
C HIS A 48 21.13 11.24 -9.46
N LEU A 49 19.85 11.59 -9.65
CA LEU A 49 19.40 12.98 -9.56
C LEU A 49 19.58 13.56 -8.14
N ALA A 50 19.20 12.80 -7.12
CA ALA A 50 19.26 13.23 -5.72
C ALA A 50 20.70 13.33 -5.18
N LEU A 51 21.70 12.72 -5.84
CA LEU A 51 23.11 12.92 -5.49
C LEU A 51 23.59 14.36 -5.74
N HIS A 52 22.87 15.12 -6.58
CA HIS A 52 23.15 16.53 -6.82
C HIS A 52 22.47 17.47 -5.81
N GLU A 53 21.63 16.93 -4.91
CA GLU A 53 20.93 17.71 -3.89
C GLU A 53 21.63 17.56 -2.53
N GLU A 54 21.96 18.69 -1.88
CA GLU A 54 22.43 18.66 -0.49
C GLU A 54 21.23 18.61 0.47
N LYS A 55 20.85 17.38 0.85
CA LYS A 55 19.78 17.14 1.80
C LYS A 55 20.34 16.52 3.09
N PRO A 56 20.10 17.12 4.27
CA PRO A 56 20.59 16.57 5.52
C PRO A 56 19.98 15.18 5.76
N ASP A 57 20.77 14.26 6.30
CA ASP A 57 20.40 12.86 6.56
C ASP A 57 20.14 12.00 5.31
N PHE A 58 20.53 12.46 4.12
CA PHE A 58 20.35 11.72 2.87
C PHE A 58 21.65 11.62 2.06
N VAL A 59 21.85 10.47 1.42
CA VAL A 59 22.84 10.25 0.36
C VAL A 59 22.06 9.74 -0.86
N GLY A 60 21.80 10.63 -1.81
CA GLY A 60 20.81 10.40 -2.86
C GLY A 60 19.44 10.07 -2.24
N ILE A 61 18.85 8.92 -2.60
CA ILE A 61 17.59 8.45 -2.00
C ILE A 61 17.74 7.67 -0.69
N ILE A 62 18.97 7.40 -0.24
CA ILE A 62 19.21 6.63 0.98
C ILE A 62 19.14 7.57 2.16
N CYS A 63 18.19 7.35 3.07
CA CYS A 63 18.14 8.09 4.33
C CYS A 63 19.05 7.40 5.34
N THR A 64 20.04 8.11 5.89
CA THR A 64 21.04 7.53 6.81
C THR A 64 20.47 7.21 8.19
N ARG A 65 19.34 7.80 8.54
CA ARG A 65 18.70 7.66 9.86
C ARG A 65 17.17 7.71 9.75
N LEU A 66 16.61 6.86 8.90
CA LEU A 66 15.16 6.74 8.71
C LEU A 66 14.50 6.31 10.02
N SER A 67 13.39 6.96 10.38
CA SER A 67 12.52 6.54 11.49
C SER A 67 11.26 5.89 10.91
N PRO A 68 11.04 4.57 11.12
CA PRO A 68 9.84 3.88 10.65
C PRO A 68 8.56 4.53 11.16
N LYS A 69 8.56 4.98 12.42
CA LYS A 69 7.43 5.70 13.01
C LYS A 69 7.04 6.93 12.19
N LYS A 70 8.01 7.80 11.88
CA LYS A 70 7.74 9.06 11.16
C LYS A 70 7.18 8.82 9.75
N ILE A 71 7.70 7.84 9.01
CA ILE A 71 7.19 7.53 7.68
C ILE A 71 5.80 6.87 7.74
N ILE A 72 5.55 6.04 8.75
CA ILE A 72 4.21 5.48 8.98
C ILE A 72 3.23 6.60 9.32
N GLU A 73 3.56 7.52 10.23
CA GLU A 73 2.71 8.66 10.60
C GLU A 73 2.35 9.53 9.38
N LYS A 74 3.34 9.85 8.52
CA LYS A 74 3.11 10.55 7.25
C LYS A 74 2.02 9.89 6.41
N TRP A 75 2.08 8.57 6.25
CA TRP A 75 1.14 7.82 5.41
C TRP A 75 -0.18 7.52 6.11
N VAL A 76 -0.18 7.43 7.44
CA VAL A 76 -1.41 7.40 8.25
C VAL A 76 -2.20 8.67 8.03
N ASP A 77 -1.58 9.84 8.15
CA ASP A 77 -2.27 11.13 7.94
C ASP A 77 -2.83 11.25 6.52
N PHE A 78 -2.07 10.78 5.52
CA PHE A 78 -2.53 10.72 4.14
C PHE A 78 -3.76 9.80 3.97
N ALA A 79 -3.68 8.55 4.43
CA ALA A 79 -4.76 7.58 4.28
C ALA A 79 -6.01 7.99 5.08
N ARG A 80 -5.83 8.57 6.29
CA ARG A 80 -6.93 9.09 7.10
C ARG A 80 -7.67 10.21 6.40
N ARG A 81 -6.98 11.17 5.78
CA ARG A 81 -7.63 12.24 5.01
C ARG A 81 -8.50 11.69 3.88
N LEU A 82 -8.02 10.69 3.14
CA LEU A 82 -8.80 10.04 2.07
C LEU A 82 -10.02 9.29 2.63
N CYS A 83 -9.84 8.61 3.76
CA CYS A 83 -10.90 7.86 4.43
C CYS A 83 -11.96 8.80 5.02
N GLU A 84 -11.57 9.89 5.69
CA GLU A 84 -12.47 10.93 6.22
C GLU A 84 -13.26 11.62 5.09
N HIS A 85 -12.61 11.91 3.97
CA HIS A 85 -13.29 12.48 2.80
C HIS A 85 -14.38 11.54 2.25
N LYS A 86 -14.15 10.22 2.23
CA LYS A 86 -15.08 9.24 1.67
C LYS A 86 -16.17 8.80 2.65
N TYR A 87 -15.82 8.52 3.90
CA TYR A 87 -16.70 7.89 4.89
C TYR A 87 -17.13 8.86 6.02
N GLY A 88 -16.68 10.11 5.99
CA GLY A 88 -16.96 11.12 7.03
C GLY A 88 -16.16 10.96 8.33
N ASN A 89 -15.46 9.84 8.49
CA ASN A 89 -14.57 9.56 9.62
C ASN A 89 -13.46 8.58 9.19
N ALA A 90 -12.42 8.42 10.02
CA ALA A 90 -11.39 7.40 9.83
C ALA A 90 -10.97 6.79 11.18
N PRO A 91 -10.58 5.51 11.20
CA PRO A 91 -10.07 4.89 12.41
C PRO A 91 -8.77 5.57 12.85
N ARG A 92 -8.61 5.71 14.17
CA ARG A 92 -7.33 6.14 14.74
C ARG A 92 -6.30 5.04 14.54
N VAL A 93 -5.03 5.44 14.47
CA VAL A 93 -3.92 4.50 14.30
C VAL A 93 -3.01 4.57 15.51
N ARG A 94 -2.81 3.44 16.19
CA ARG A 94 -1.89 3.31 17.32
C ARG A 94 -0.62 2.60 16.88
N ILE A 95 0.53 3.22 17.10
CA ILE A 95 1.84 2.69 16.72
C ILE A 95 2.59 2.23 17.97
N ASN A 96 3.03 0.97 18.01
CA ASN A 96 3.78 0.37 19.12
C ASN A 96 5.00 -0.44 18.63
N GLY A 97 5.75 -1.03 19.57
CA GLY A 97 7.00 -1.74 19.30
C GLY A 97 8.22 -0.81 19.33
N HIS A 98 9.17 -1.01 18.42
CA HIS A 98 10.43 -0.24 18.33
C HIS A 98 10.23 1.15 17.71
N VAL A 99 9.39 1.98 18.33
CA VAL A 99 9.00 3.31 17.85
C VAL A 99 10.16 4.33 17.77
N ALA A 100 11.22 4.09 18.54
CA ALA A 100 12.43 4.90 18.56
C ALA A 100 13.51 4.42 17.56
N ALA A 101 13.26 3.35 16.81
CA ALA A 101 14.24 2.80 15.87
C ALA A 101 14.66 3.84 14.82
N ARG A 102 15.96 3.86 14.53
CA ARG A 102 16.56 4.64 13.46
C ARG A 102 17.68 3.85 12.79
N PHE A 103 17.68 3.79 11.47
CA PHE A 103 18.68 3.05 10.71
C PHE A 103 18.77 3.57 9.27
N PRO A 104 19.87 3.29 8.55
CA PRO A 104 19.97 3.55 7.12
C PRO A 104 18.91 2.76 6.34
N PHE A 105 18.12 3.45 5.51
CA PHE A 105 17.08 2.80 4.71
C PHE A 105 16.69 3.64 3.49
N ILE A 106 16.18 2.98 2.44
CA ILE A 106 15.61 3.67 1.28
C ILE A 106 14.10 3.86 1.52
N PRO A 107 13.58 5.10 1.66
CA PRO A 107 12.17 5.33 1.99
C PRO A 107 11.20 4.99 0.85
N MET A 108 11.67 5.03 -0.40
CA MET A 108 10.81 5.00 -1.59
C MET A 108 9.88 3.76 -1.66
N PRO A 109 10.31 2.52 -1.38
CA PRO A 109 9.41 1.38 -1.33
C PRO A 109 8.31 1.50 -0.28
N LEU A 110 8.63 2.05 0.89
CA LEU A 110 7.64 2.32 1.94
C LEU A 110 6.62 3.38 1.50
N ASP A 111 7.06 4.37 0.71
CA ASP A 111 6.18 5.38 0.11
C ASP A 111 5.17 4.78 -0.90
N TYR A 112 5.46 3.61 -1.49
CA TYR A 112 4.49 2.87 -2.32
C TYR A 112 3.60 1.93 -1.50
N ILE A 113 4.20 1.16 -0.59
CA ILE A 113 3.51 0.05 0.09
C ILE A 113 2.58 0.55 1.20
N LEU A 114 3.07 1.43 2.08
CA LEU A 114 2.32 1.86 3.27
C LEU A 114 0.95 2.46 2.95
N PRO A 115 0.80 3.42 2.01
CA PRO A 115 -0.52 3.97 1.71
C PRO A 115 -1.49 2.91 1.18
N GLU A 116 -1.04 1.92 0.39
CA GLU A 116 -1.91 0.85 -0.10
C GLU A 116 -2.43 -0.04 1.03
N LEU A 117 -1.55 -0.46 1.95
CA LEU A 117 -1.94 -1.28 3.09
C LEU A 117 -2.86 -0.52 4.07
N LEU A 118 -2.53 0.74 4.36
CA LEU A 118 -3.33 1.59 5.23
C LEU A 118 -4.71 1.86 4.65
N LYS A 119 -4.80 2.13 3.35
CA LYS A 119 -6.09 2.30 2.68
C LYS A 119 -6.96 1.06 2.82
N ASN A 120 -6.40 -0.12 2.59
CA ASN A 120 -7.14 -1.38 2.72
C ASN A 120 -7.66 -1.60 4.15
N ALA A 121 -6.80 -1.42 5.15
CA ALA A 121 -7.17 -1.55 6.57
C ALA A 121 -8.27 -0.56 6.98
N MET A 122 -8.15 0.70 6.58
CA MET A 122 -9.15 1.74 6.88
C MET A 122 -10.47 1.45 6.17
N ARG A 123 -10.42 1.09 4.88
CA ARG A 123 -11.60 0.74 4.10
C ARG A 123 -12.35 -0.43 4.73
N ALA A 124 -11.66 -1.53 5.03
CA ALA A 124 -12.28 -2.70 5.66
C ALA A 124 -12.91 -2.35 7.02
N THR A 125 -12.24 -1.51 7.81
CA THR A 125 -12.76 -1.04 9.10
C THR A 125 -14.02 -0.21 8.94
N MET A 126 -14.06 0.75 8.01
CA MET A 126 -15.24 1.59 7.79
C MET A 126 -16.42 0.80 7.20
N GLU A 127 -16.16 -0.07 6.22
CA GLU A 127 -17.21 -0.86 5.54
C GLU A 127 -17.82 -1.94 6.45
N SER A 128 -17.09 -2.40 7.47
CA SER A 128 -17.63 -3.34 8.48
C SER A 128 -18.37 -2.66 9.64
N HIS A 129 -18.32 -1.33 9.75
CA HIS A 129 -18.90 -0.55 10.85
C HIS A 129 -19.83 0.56 10.33
N LEU A 130 -20.59 0.29 9.26
CA LEU A 130 -21.49 1.26 8.63
C LEU A 130 -22.57 1.80 9.58
N ASP A 131 -22.96 1.02 10.60
CA ASP A 131 -23.98 1.41 11.57
C ASP A 131 -23.41 2.34 12.67
N THR A 132 -22.08 2.34 12.88
CA THR A 132 -21.39 3.17 13.88
C THR A 132 -20.15 3.87 13.30
N PRO A 133 -20.30 4.68 12.24
CA PRO A 133 -19.16 5.27 11.54
C PRO A 133 -18.37 6.26 12.42
N TYR A 134 -18.98 6.80 13.47
CA TYR A 134 -18.35 7.73 14.42
C TYR A 134 -17.51 7.03 15.49
N ASN A 135 -17.67 5.73 15.68
CA ASN A 135 -16.99 4.93 16.70
C ASN A 135 -16.52 3.61 16.10
N VAL A 136 -15.41 3.67 15.39
CA VAL A 136 -14.76 2.53 14.74
C VAL A 136 -13.50 2.11 15.50
N PRO A 137 -13.13 0.82 15.50
CA PRO A 137 -11.96 0.33 16.21
C PRO A 137 -10.65 0.89 15.63
N ASP A 138 -9.66 1.09 16.50
CA ASP A 138 -8.33 1.54 16.10
C ASP A 138 -7.61 0.50 15.23
N ILE A 139 -6.89 0.97 14.22
CA ILE A 139 -5.87 0.18 13.52
C ILE A 139 -4.59 0.19 14.38
N VAL A 140 -3.98 -0.96 14.57
CA VAL A 140 -2.76 -1.10 15.38
C VAL A 140 -1.58 -1.45 14.47
N ILE A 141 -0.53 -0.64 14.53
CA ILE A 141 0.71 -0.87 13.79
C ILE A 141 1.83 -1.22 14.77
N THR A 142 2.48 -2.35 14.55
CA THR A 142 3.61 -2.82 15.36
C THR A 142 4.89 -2.79 14.53
N ILE A 143 5.89 -2.07 15.02
CA ILE A 143 7.23 -2.02 14.42
C ILE A 143 8.14 -3.00 15.17
N ALA A 144 8.70 -3.97 14.46
CA ALA A 144 9.82 -4.76 14.95
C ALA A 144 11.06 -4.47 14.10
N ASN A 145 12.18 -4.16 14.76
CA ASN A 145 13.45 -3.84 14.13
C ASN A 145 14.49 -4.77 14.74
N ASN A 146 15.16 -5.56 13.92
CA ASN A 146 16.23 -6.46 14.33
C ASN A 146 17.40 -6.34 13.34
N ASP A 147 18.48 -7.09 13.52
CA ASP A 147 19.67 -6.95 12.68
C ASP A 147 19.49 -7.46 11.23
N ILE A 148 18.42 -8.21 10.96
CA ILE A 148 18.14 -8.85 9.66
C ILE A 148 17.11 -8.04 8.87
N ASP A 149 15.95 -7.78 9.48
CA ASP A 149 14.81 -7.15 8.80
C ASP A 149 14.06 -6.11 9.66
N LEU A 150 13.44 -5.19 8.94
CA LEU A 150 12.37 -4.35 9.43
C LEU A 150 11.04 -5.06 9.20
N ILE A 151 10.26 -5.23 10.26
CA ILE A 151 8.91 -5.79 10.21
C ILE A 151 7.90 -4.73 10.62
N ILE A 152 6.89 -4.52 9.77
CA ILE A 152 5.75 -3.66 10.04
C ILE A 152 4.50 -4.52 9.97
N ARG A 153 3.87 -4.77 11.11
CA ARG A 153 2.55 -5.41 11.18
C ARG A 153 1.48 -4.34 11.22
N ILE A 154 0.48 -4.42 10.33
CA ILE A 154 -0.71 -3.57 10.33
C ILE A 154 -1.91 -4.47 10.64
N SER A 155 -2.57 -4.20 11.76
CA SER A 155 -3.69 -5.00 12.28
C SER A 155 -4.95 -4.16 12.31
N ASP A 156 -5.98 -4.60 11.60
CA ASP A 156 -7.31 -3.99 11.62
C ASP A 156 -8.35 -4.87 12.32
N ARG A 157 -9.54 -4.29 12.52
CA ARG A 157 -10.74 -5.00 12.97
C ARG A 157 -11.85 -4.88 11.94
N GLY A 158 -11.50 -4.98 10.67
CA GLY A 158 -12.38 -4.77 9.53
C GLY A 158 -13.19 -5.98 9.10
N GLY A 159 -13.44 -6.95 10.00
CA GLY A 159 -14.21 -8.17 9.70
C GLY A 159 -13.44 -9.28 8.98
N GLY A 160 -12.21 -9.02 8.54
CA GLY A 160 -11.35 -10.03 7.90
C GLY A 160 -11.70 -10.31 6.44
N ILE A 161 -10.85 -11.10 5.79
CA ILE A 161 -11.02 -11.55 4.40
C ILE A 161 -11.76 -12.90 4.40
N PRO A 162 -12.88 -13.05 3.65
CA PRO A 162 -13.56 -14.33 3.47
C PRO A 162 -12.63 -15.43 2.91
N HIS A 163 -12.78 -16.67 3.40
CA HIS A 163 -11.94 -17.80 2.97
C HIS A 163 -11.93 -18.00 1.45
N GLU A 164 -13.06 -17.78 0.77
CA GLU A 164 -13.19 -17.89 -0.69
C GLU A 164 -12.40 -16.84 -1.48
N HIS A 165 -12.01 -15.74 -0.83
CA HIS A 165 -11.26 -14.65 -1.44
C HIS A 165 -9.78 -14.66 -1.06
N LEU A 166 -9.39 -15.41 -0.03
CA LEU A 166 -8.05 -15.34 0.56
C LEU A 166 -6.93 -15.66 -0.46
N GLU A 167 -7.18 -16.56 -1.41
CA GLU A 167 -6.21 -16.87 -2.46
C GLU A 167 -6.18 -15.78 -3.56
N LYS A 168 -7.34 -15.16 -3.83
CA LYS A 168 -7.56 -14.19 -4.91
C LYS A 168 -7.16 -12.76 -4.56
N VAL A 169 -7.11 -12.39 -3.27
CA VAL A 169 -6.75 -11.01 -2.84
C VAL A 169 -5.35 -10.59 -3.28
N THR A 170 -4.54 -11.54 -3.73
CA THR A 170 -3.19 -11.29 -4.22
C THR A 170 -3.07 -11.34 -5.73
N ASP A 171 -4.18 -11.47 -6.46
CA ASP A 171 -4.22 -11.41 -7.91
C ASP A 171 -4.48 -9.98 -8.37
N TYR A 172 -3.84 -9.61 -9.48
CA TYR A 172 -4.06 -8.29 -10.08
C TYR A 172 -5.50 -8.21 -10.59
N HIS A 173 -6.12 -7.03 -10.44
CA HIS A 173 -7.52 -6.75 -10.81
C HIS A 173 -8.58 -7.32 -9.86
N PHE A 174 -8.21 -8.16 -8.90
CA PHE A 174 -9.15 -8.57 -7.87
C PHE A 174 -9.46 -7.38 -6.95
N THR A 175 -10.74 -7.00 -6.88
CA THR A 175 -11.22 -5.95 -5.99
C THR A 175 -12.63 -6.25 -5.51
N THR A 176 -12.88 -6.04 -4.22
CA THR A 176 -14.23 -6.09 -3.63
C THR A 176 -14.91 -4.72 -3.61
N ALA A 177 -14.32 -3.71 -4.26
CA ALA A 177 -14.86 -2.34 -4.29
C ALA A 177 -16.24 -2.23 -4.93
N GLU A 178 -16.48 -2.96 -6.01
CA GLU A 178 -17.74 -2.88 -6.75
C GLU A 178 -18.91 -3.49 -5.96
N SER A 179 -18.65 -4.56 -5.21
CA SER A 179 -19.64 -5.18 -4.33
C SER A 179 -20.06 -4.24 -3.20
N SER A 180 -19.12 -3.49 -2.62
CA SER A 180 -19.43 -2.48 -1.58
C SER A 180 -20.17 -1.26 -2.15
N ALA A 181 -19.89 -0.86 -3.39
CA ALA A 181 -20.56 0.27 -4.05
C ALA A 181 -22.05 0.02 -4.37
N GLN A 182 -22.48 -1.25 -4.40
CA GLN A 182 -23.88 -1.63 -4.58
C GLN A 182 -24.68 -1.65 -3.28
N ASP A 183 -24.05 -1.48 -2.11
CA ASP A 183 -24.76 -1.38 -0.83
C ASP A 183 -25.55 -0.05 -0.80
N PRO A 184 -26.90 -0.08 -0.67
CA PRO A 184 -27.73 1.13 -0.63
C PRO A 184 -27.32 2.11 0.47
N ARG A 185 -26.65 1.63 1.53
CA ARG A 185 -26.15 2.44 2.66
C ARG A 185 -24.90 3.26 2.30
N MET A 186 -24.14 2.84 1.28
CA MET A 186 -22.95 3.56 0.78
C MET A 186 -23.28 4.52 -0.37
N ASN A 187 -24.52 4.51 -0.87
CA ASN A 187 -24.90 5.23 -2.08
C ASN A 187 -25.23 6.71 -1.78
N THR A 188 -24.24 7.48 -1.32
CA THR A 188 -24.34 8.94 -1.40
C THR A 188 -24.18 9.35 -2.86
N LEU A 189 -25.29 9.63 -3.52
CA LEU A 189 -25.41 10.16 -4.90
C LEU A 189 -24.47 11.36 -5.21
N PHE A 190 -23.94 12.04 -4.19
CA PHE A 190 -22.96 13.12 -4.30
C PHE A 190 -21.48 12.67 -4.35
N GLY A 191 -21.12 11.48 -3.86
CA GLY A 191 -19.72 11.03 -3.78
C GLY A 191 -19.13 10.62 -5.13
N ASN A 192 -19.92 9.91 -5.94
CA ASN A 192 -19.47 9.37 -7.24
C ASN A 192 -19.20 10.46 -8.28
N MET A 193 -19.84 11.63 -8.18
CA MET A 193 -19.61 12.75 -9.09
C MET A 193 -18.33 13.51 -8.73
N VAL A 194 -17.99 13.63 -7.43
CA VAL A 194 -16.82 14.37 -6.94
C VAL A 194 -15.51 13.62 -7.16
N ASP A 195 -15.52 12.29 -7.09
CA ASP A 195 -14.35 11.43 -7.36
C ASP A 195 -13.84 11.54 -8.82
N MET A 196 -14.71 11.89 -9.78
CA MET A 196 -14.29 12.10 -11.18
C MET A 196 -13.66 13.48 -11.45
N VAL A 197 -14.09 14.54 -10.74
CA VAL A 197 -13.69 15.93 -11.07
C VAL A 197 -12.38 16.35 -10.39
N ASN A 198 -11.99 15.70 -9.29
CA ASN A 198 -10.85 16.13 -8.45
C ASN A 198 -9.57 15.30 -8.63
N SER A 199 -9.45 14.62 -9.78
CA SER A 199 -8.35 13.72 -10.19
C SER A 199 -6.95 14.37 -10.33
N GLY A 200 -6.74 15.56 -9.76
CA GLY A 200 -5.47 16.29 -9.80
C GLY A 200 -4.47 15.92 -8.70
N GLN A 201 -4.90 15.49 -7.50
CA GLN A 201 -3.97 15.31 -6.36
C GLN A 201 -4.34 14.23 -5.33
N SER A 202 -5.49 13.56 -5.43
CA SER A 202 -5.87 12.51 -4.49
C SER A 202 -6.62 11.41 -5.23
N GLY A 203 -5.95 10.27 -5.45
CA GLY A 203 -6.56 9.10 -6.08
C GLY A 203 -7.63 8.45 -5.18
N PRO A 204 -8.52 7.62 -5.76
CA PRO A 204 -9.62 7.00 -5.04
C PRO A 204 -9.14 6.08 -3.90
N MET A 205 -10.00 5.94 -2.88
CA MET A 205 -9.72 5.16 -1.67
C MET A 205 -9.47 3.67 -1.93
N HIS A 206 -9.99 3.16 -3.05
CA HIS A 206 -9.63 1.87 -3.62
C HIS A 206 -9.26 2.09 -5.10
N GLY A 207 -8.20 1.43 -5.55
CA GLY A 207 -7.83 1.40 -6.96
C GLY A 207 -8.42 0.21 -7.70
N PHE A 208 -7.83 -0.11 -8.84
CA PHE A 208 -8.22 -1.20 -9.74
C PHE A 208 -7.77 -2.60 -9.27
N GLY A 209 -7.64 -2.84 -7.96
CA GLY A 209 -7.16 -4.14 -7.45
C GLY A 209 -5.65 -4.40 -7.62
N PHE A 210 -4.82 -3.35 -7.65
CA PHE A 210 -3.36 -3.48 -7.81
C PHE A 210 -2.58 -3.34 -6.50
N GLY A 211 -3.16 -2.79 -5.43
CA GLY A 211 -2.42 -2.38 -4.24
C GLY A 211 -1.68 -3.52 -3.53
N LEU A 212 -2.40 -4.59 -3.16
CA LEU A 212 -1.81 -5.77 -2.50
C LEU A 212 -0.80 -6.53 -3.39
N PRO A 213 -1.13 -6.93 -4.63
CA PRO A 213 -0.18 -7.66 -5.47
C PRO A 213 1.09 -6.85 -5.76
N THR A 214 0.95 -5.55 -6.06
CA THR A 214 2.12 -4.67 -6.30
C THR A 214 2.97 -4.50 -5.04
N SER A 215 2.33 -4.33 -3.87
CA SER A 215 3.04 -4.21 -2.60
C SER A 215 3.85 -5.46 -2.28
N ARG A 216 3.29 -6.66 -2.55
CA ARG A 216 4.02 -7.91 -2.38
C ARG A 216 5.18 -8.00 -3.36
N ALA A 217 4.97 -7.73 -4.64
CA ALA A 217 6.02 -7.78 -5.65
C ALA A 217 7.19 -6.85 -5.31
N TYR A 218 6.91 -5.65 -4.79
CA TYR A 218 7.93 -4.72 -4.32
C TYR A 218 8.67 -5.21 -3.08
N ALA A 219 7.96 -5.77 -2.09
CA ALA A 219 8.59 -6.33 -0.90
C ALA A 219 9.52 -7.50 -1.25
N GLU A 220 9.07 -8.42 -2.10
CA GLU A 220 9.85 -9.57 -2.56
C GLU A 220 11.06 -9.16 -3.41
N TYR A 221 10.89 -8.19 -4.31
CA TYR A 221 11.99 -7.64 -5.11
C TYR A 221 13.12 -7.07 -4.26
N LEU A 222 12.81 -6.53 -3.08
CA LEU A 222 13.77 -5.97 -2.14
C LEU A 222 14.28 -7.00 -1.11
N GLY A 223 14.08 -8.30 -1.38
CA GLY A 223 14.52 -9.40 -0.52
C GLY A 223 13.67 -9.58 0.75
N GLY A 224 12.52 -8.90 0.83
CA GLY A 224 11.55 -8.98 1.90
C GLY A 224 10.37 -9.89 1.58
N SER A 225 9.23 -9.66 2.24
CA SER A 225 7.97 -10.35 1.95
C SER A 225 6.75 -9.57 2.45
N LEU A 226 5.58 -9.88 1.89
CA LEU A 226 4.29 -9.41 2.39
C LEU A 226 3.40 -10.62 2.67
N ARG A 227 2.96 -10.79 3.92
CA ARG A 227 2.07 -11.90 4.33
C ARG A 227 0.78 -11.37 4.93
N ILE A 228 -0.31 -12.08 4.69
CA ILE A 228 -1.64 -11.71 5.18
C ILE A 228 -2.15 -12.85 6.07
N GLN A 229 -2.71 -12.50 7.22
CA GLN A 229 -3.43 -13.41 8.11
C GLN A 229 -4.83 -12.85 8.33
N SER A 230 -5.84 -13.55 7.82
CA SER A 230 -7.24 -13.19 8.01
C SER A 230 -7.79 -13.91 9.24
N LEU A 231 -8.44 -13.17 10.13
CA LEU A 231 -9.31 -13.69 11.16
C LEU A 231 -10.75 -13.38 10.74
N GLN A 232 -11.34 -14.22 9.90
CA GLN A 232 -12.68 -13.96 9.34
C GLN A 232 -13.71 -13.76 10.46
N GLY A 233 -14.48 -12.68 10.35
CA GLY A 233 -15.42 -12.18 11.36
C GLY A 233 -14.80 -11.21 12.37
N ILE A 234 -13.47 -11.01 12.35
CA ILE A 234 -12.76 -10.17 13.32
C ILE A 234 -11.92 -9.08 12.64
N GLY A 235 -10.99 -9.43 11.76
CA GLY A 235 -10.05 -8.48 11.19
C GLY A 235 -8.92 -9.14 10.41
N THR A 236 -7.97 -8.32 9.95
CA THR A 236 -6.81 -8.78 9.17
C THR A 236 -5.51 -8.27 9.75
N ASP A 237 -4.51 -9.14 9.82
CA ASP A 237 -3.12 -8.79 10.08
C ASP A 237 -2.31 -8.87 8.79
N VAL A 238 -1.67 -7.77 8.40
CA VAL A 238 -0.73 -7.71 7.28
C VAL A 238 0.69 -7.51 7.81
N TYR A 239 1.59 -8.40 7.44
CA TYR A 239 3.00 -8.40 7.84
C TYR A 239 3.86 -8.01 6.65
N LEU A 240 4.42 -6.80 6.67
CA LEU A 240 5.45 -6.35 5.73
C LEU A 240 6.82 -6.59 6.35
N ARG A 241 7.70 -7.31 5.64
CA ARG A 241 9.11 -7.49 5.98
C ARG A 241 9.98 -6.90 4.90
N LEU A 242 10.99 -6.13 5.26
CA LEU A 242 12.00 -5.61 4.33
C LEU A 242 13.39 -5.77 4.96
N LYS A 243 14.34 -6.30 4.19
CA LYS A 243 15.73 -6.44 4.67
C LYS A 243 16.37 -5.08 4.93
N HIS A 244 17.25 -5.03 5.93
CA HIS A 244 18.10 -3.87 6.11
C HIS A 244 19.09 -3.71 4.96
N ILE A 245 19.57 -2.48 4.77
CA ILE A 245 20.70 -2.20 3.90
C ILE A 245 21.94 -2.56 4.72
N ASP A 246 22.29 -3.84 4.75
CA ASP A 246 23.59 -4.27 5.25
C ASP A 246 24.53 -4.54 4.07
N GLY A 247 25.79 -4.17 4.24
CA GLY A 247 26.87 -4.54 3.32
C GLY A 247 27.46 -5.92 3.66
N LYS A 248 26.71 -6.78 4.37
CA LYS A 248 27.19 -8.10 4.84
C LYS A 248 26.65 -9.24 3.97
N GLU A 249 25.47 -9.09 3.36
CA GLU A 249 25.01 -9.95 2.26
C GLU A 249 25.23 -9.29 0.88
N GLU A 250 25.14 -10.06 -0.22
CA GLU A 250 25.11 -9.51 -1.59
C GLU A 250 23.99 -8.46 -1.66
N SER A 251 24.37 -7.18 -1.57
CA SER A 251 23.46 -6.06 -1.73
C SER A 251 22.87 -6.12 -3.12
N PHE A 252 21.53 -6.19 -3.20
CA PHE A 252 20.68 -5.99 -4.38
C PHE A 252 21.35 -6.29 -5.73
N ARG A 253 21.01 -7.42 -6.37
CA ARG A 253 21.27 -7.58 -7.81
C ARG A 253 20.39 -6.61 -8.57
N ILE A 254 20.94 -5.43 -8.87
CA ILE A 254 20.41 -4.47 -9.82
C ILE A 254 20.76 -4.96 -11.23
#